data_AF-A0A971QE47-F1
#
_entry.id   AF-A0A971QE47-F1
#
_cell.length_a   1.000
_cell.length_b   1.000
_cell.length_c   1.000
_cell.angle_alpha   90.00
_cell.angle_beta   90.00
_cell.angle_gamma   90.00
#
_symmetry.space_group_name_H-M   'P 1'
#
loop_
_entity.id
_entity.type
_entity.pdbx_description
1 polymer ?
#
loop_
_entity_poly.entity_id
_entity_poly.type
_entity_poly.pdbx_seq_one_letter_code
_entity_poly.pdbx_strand_id
1 'polypeptide(L)'
;MRSSSIGRCAGGMTLCGLLWLGCQVPPAGNQAEREAQVEPPATQEAAKPRPRRETITPPQYSVDHYGFTPVDRALQKAFAREEMIEDDAEGALNPYVLKVISAYPLDGSYPYHCSWDPWEYDIYNGVTQDLWYKGRVVAKAYPDGSRCSYCCGLTFEIFVRAMQLRNVQKGLDPDDFNGMSFHDLFNLLQLWYIEGKGDSPQRGIVAYGLGRAIEDWEDARPGDFCDYSSAPRGGHSVIFIDWIRDADKKIIGMKYFSSNLSGTKGAGYGEGLFADSNNGRGLLRKWTRLARVGSIANYKSFDRLQVPLRNAYAPVQPWPRAVESHGESAAGGS
;
A
#
# COMPACT_ATOMS: atom_id res chain seq x y z
N MET A 1 -42.06 0.18 -3.93
CA MET A 1 -43.13 0.92 -3.25
C MET A 1 -42.59 2.30 -2.85
N ARG A 2 -43.31 3.35 -3.30
CA ARG A 2 -43.44 4.77 -2.84
C ARG A 2 -42.51 5.24 -1.68
N SER A 3 -41.99 6.46 -1.59
CA SER A 3 -42.19 7.74 -2.31
C SER A 3 -41.08 8.73 -1.89
N SER A 4 -40.55 9.44 -2.88
CA SER A 4 -40.18 10.86 -2.95
C SER A 4 -40.42 11.77 -1.73
N SER A 5 -39.44 12.64 -1.40
CA SER A 5 -39.67 14.09 -1.28
C SER A 5 -38.38 14.90 -1.48
N ILE A 6 -38.51 15.95 -2.27
CA ILE A 6 -37.53 16.96 -2.69
C ILE A 6 -37.87 18.24 -1.91
N GLY A 7 -36.88 18.93 -1.36
CA GLY A 7 -37.02 20.26 -0.78
C GLY A 7 -35.96 21.21 -1.35
N ARG A 8 -36.39 22.14 -2.21
CA ARG A 8 -35.63 23.31 -2.67
C ARG A 8 -35.74 24.41 -1.63
N CYS A 9 -34.67 25.18 -1.41
CA CYS A 9 -34.76 26.60 -1.05
C CYS A 9 -33.71 27.38 -1.84
N ALA A 10 -34.17 28.49 -2.39
CA ALA A 10 -33.44 29.43 -3.24
C ALA A 10 -33.12 30.71 -2.45
N GLY A 11 -32.18 31.50 -2.98
CA GLY A 11 -32.19 32.96 -2.84
C GLY A 11 -30.96 33.55 -2.14
N GLY A 12 -30.23 34.41 -2.86
CA GLY A 12 -29.22 35.27 -2.24
C GLY A 12 -28.12 35.77 -3.17
N MET A 13 -28.48 36.45 -4.27
CA MET A 13 -27.59 37.34 -5.03
C MET A 13 -27.35 38.62 -4.22
N THR A 14 -26.12 39.20 -4.19
CA THR A 14 -25.86 40.67 -4.13
C THR A 14 -24.35 40.99 -4.23
N LEU A 15 -24.07 41.91 -5.19
CA LEU A 15 -22.99 42.90 -5.39
C LEU A 15 -21.56 42.67 -4.82
N CYS A 16 -20.49 42.71 -5.62
CA CYS A 16 -19.90 43.86 -6.35
C CYS A 16 -19.22 44.90 -5.43
N GLY A 17 -17.89 45.01 -5.54
CA GLY A 17 -17.08 46.01 -4.84
C GLY A 17 -15.58 45.86 -5.13
N LEU A 18 -15.17 46.36 -6.30
CA LEU A 18 -13.77 46.72 -6.59
C LEU A 18 -13.36 47.88 -5.68
N LEU A 19 -12.17 47.82 -5.08
CA LEU A 19 -11.39 49.01 -4.76
C LEU A 19 -9.88 48.73 -4.87
N TRP A 20 -9.21 49.75 -5.37
CA TRP A 20 -7.87 49.82 -5.93
C TRP A 20 -6.87 50.40 -4.91
N LEU A 21 -5.58 50.22 -5.20
CA LEU A 21 -4.41 51.05 -4.86
C LEU A 21 -3.85 51.04 -3.42
N GLY A 22 -2.51 50.93 -3.37
CA GLY A 22 -1.74 51.48 -2.26
C GLY A 22 -0.30 50.97 -2.09
N CYS A 23 0.54 50.95 -3.12
CA CYS A 23 1.99 50.87 -2.92
C CYS A 23 2.49 52.17 -2.29
N GLN A 24 3.06 52.11 -1.09
CA GLN A 24 3.84 53.21 -0.52
C GLN A 24 5.32 52.86 -0.51
N VAL A 25 6.07 53.68 -1.26
CA VAL A 25 7.52 53.78 -1.27
C VAL A 25 7.95 54.61 -0.04
N PRO A 26 8.99 54.21 0.72
CA PRO A 26 9.45 54.97 1.87
C PRO A 26 10.24 56.23 1.46
N PRO A 27 10.21 57.31 2.27
CA PRO A 27 10.96 58.52 1.99
C PRO A 27 12.45 58.35 2.30
N ALA A 28 13.27 58.98 1.44
CA ALA A 28 14.70 59.17 1.61
C ALA A 28 14.99 60.04 2.85
N GLY A 29 15.95 59.61 3.66
CA GLY A 29 16.43 60.34 4.84
C GLY A 29 17.92 60.15 5.05
N ASN A 30 18.65 61.24 4.81
CA ASN A 30 19.97 61.62 5.34
C ASN A 30 21.14 60.64 5.30
N GLN A 31 22.06 60.95 4.38
CA GLN A 31 23.49 60.70 4.54
C GLN A 31 23.99 61.48 5.77
N ALA A 32 24.46 60.74 6.77
CA ALA A 32 25.36 61.24 7.80
C ALA A 32 26.54 60.28 7.85
N GLU A 33 27.74 60.84 7.75
CA GLU A 33 29.03 60.18 7.82
C GLU A 33 29.10 59.23 9.02
N ARG A 34 29.38 57.95 8.74
CA ARG A 34 29.80 56.99 9.76
C ARG A 34 31.20 56.53 9.41
N GLU A 35 32.10 56.88 10.31
CA GLU A 35 33.50 56.46 10.37
C GLU A 35 33.61 54.93 10.21
N ALA A 36 34.59 54.52 9.40
CA ALA A 36 34.92 53.12 9.17
C ALA A 36 35.41 52.47 10.47
N GLN A 37 34.55 51.66 11.09
CA GLN A 37 34.98 50.68 12.09
C GLN A 37 35.50 49.45 11.35
N VAL A 38 36.77 49.13 11.58
CA VAL A 38 37.41 47.89 11.13
C VAL A 38 36.82 46.74 11.94
N GLU A 39 35.95 45.94 11.32
CA GLU A 39 35.46 44.70 11.89
C GLU A 39 36.59 43.67 12.04
N PRO A 40 36.68 42.94 13.16
CA PRO A 40 37.58 41.81 13.29
C PRO A 40 37.17 40.69 12.33
N PRO A 41 38.12 39.84 11.86
CA PRO A 41 37.82 38.81 10.88
C PRO A 41 36.74 37.87 11.40
N ALA A 42 35.66 37.74 10.62
CA ALA A 42 34.58 36.80 10.88
C ALA A 42 35.15 35.39 11.01
N THR A 43 35.01 34.82 12.21
CA THR A 43 35.25 33.41 12.47
C THR A 43 34.36 32.62 11.52
N GLN A 44 34.96 31.93 10.54
CA GLN A 44 34.22 31.02 9.67
C GLN A 44 33.59 29.94 10.55
N GLU A 45 32.28 30.03 10.71
CA GLU A 45 31.50 29.00 11.39
C GLU A 45 31.71 27.69 10.63
N ALA A 46 32.29 26.71 11.32
CA ALA A 46 32.62 25.42 10.74
C ALA A 46 31.38 24.84 10.05
N ALA A 47 31.47 24.64 8.74
CA ALA A 47 30.39 24.08 7.94
C ALA A 47 29.90 22.79 8.61
N LYS A 48 28.62 22.76 8.99
CA LYS A 48 27.99 21.58 9.59
C LYS A 48 28.28 20.37 8.69
N PRO A 49 28.78 19.25 9.25
CA PRO A 49 29.07 18.08 8.44
C PRO A 49 27.82 17.67 7.69
N ARG A 50 27.92 17.53 6.36
CA ARG A 50 26.83 16.99 5.54
C ARG A 50 26.40 15.65 6.17
N PRO A 51 25.09 15.39 6.33
CA PRO A 51 24.62 14.16 6.94
C PRO A 51 25.26 12.97 6.19
N ARG A 52 25.97 12.11 6.93
CA ARG A 52 26.50 10.88 6.38
C ARG A 52 25.31 10.11 5.82
N ARG A 53 25.36 9.80 4.53
CA ARG A 53 24.43 8.87 3.89
C ARG A 53 24.74 7.50 4.49
N GLU A 54 24.11 7.18 5.60
CA GLU A 54 24.23 5.86 6.20
C GLU A 54 23.70 4.85 5.18
N THR A 55 24.55 3.90 4.81
CA THR A 55 24.14 2.73 4.05
C THR A 55 23.26 1.92 5.00
N ILE A 56 21.96 2.17 4.98
CA ILE A 56 20.99 1.32 5.67
C ILE A 56 21.08 -0.03 4.97
N THR A 57 21.81 -0.98 5.57
CA THR A 57 21.67 -2.39 5.25
C THR A 57 20.33 -2.79 5.86
N PRO A 58 19.30 -3.08 5.06
CA PRO A 58 18.01 -3.50 5.60
C PRO A 58 18.23 -4.68 6.55
N PRO A 59 17.53 -4.75 7.69
CA PRO A 59 17.50 -5.98 8.48
C PRO A 59 17.17 -7.13 7.52
N GLN A 60 18.03 -8.15 7.49
CA GLN A 60 17.78 -9.33 6.69
C GLN A 60 16.64 -10.09 7.36
N TYR A 61 15.41 -9.76 7.01
CA TYR A 61 14.25 -10.54 7.41
C TYR A 61 14.49 -11.97 6.98
N SER A 62 14.31 -12.92 7.89
CA SER A 62 14.41 -14.31 7.51
C SER A 62 13.38 -14.54 6.41
N VAL A 63 13.87 -14.78 5.20
CA VAL A 63 13.19 -15.68 4.28
C VAL A 63 12.80 -16.91 5.12
N ASP A 64 11.60 -17.43 4.90
CA ASP A 64 11.20 -18.70 5.52
C ASP A 64 12.33 -19.75 5.39
N HIS A 65 12.23 -20.85 6.13
CA HIS A 65 13.27 -21.88 6.18
C HIS A 65 13.66 -22.48 4.81
N TYR A 66 12.99 -22.11 3.71
CA TYR A 66 13.30 -22.50 2.34
C TYR A 66 14.22 -21.53 1.57
N GLY A 67 14.63 -20.40 2.15
CA GLY A 67 15.50 -19.42 1.48
C GLY A 67 14.74 -18.46 0.55
N PHE A 68 15.45 -17.76 -0.36
CA PHE A 68 14.82 -16.80 -1.27
C PHE A 68 13.71 -17.43 -2.11
N THR A 69 12.51 -16.85 -2.03
CA THR A 69 11.40 -17.24 -2.91
C THR A 69 11.72 -16.88 -4.36
N PRO A 70 11.10 -17.53 -5.37
CA PRO A 70 11.19 -17.12 -6.76
C PRO A 70 10.98 -15.61 -6.97
N VAL A 71 10.02 -15.03 -6.24
CA VAL A 71 9.74 -13.58 -6.27
C VAL A 71 10.90 -12.78 -5.68
N ASP A 72 11.44 -13.16 -4.52
CA ASP A 72 12.57 -12.43 -3.92
C ASP A 72 13.82 -12.49 -4.81
N ARG A 73 14.07 -13.64 -5.44
CA ARG A 73 15.17 -13.80 -6.40
C ARG A 73 14.99 -12.87 -7.60
N ALA A 74 13.77 -12.77 -8.13
CA ALA A 74 13.47 -11.87 -9.24
C ALA A 74 13.56 -10.38 -8.85
N LEU A 75 13.32 -10.04 -7.58
CA LEU A 75 13.41 -8.66 -7.06
C LEU A 75 14.77 -8.32 -6.45
N GLN A 76 15.70 -9.28 -6.33
CA GLN A 76 16.97 -9.11 -5.62
C GLN A 76 17.76 -7.89 -6.10
N LYS A 77 17.92 -7.72 -7.42
CA LYS A 77 18.64 -6.58 -8.01
C LYS A 77 17.95 -5.24 -7.74
N ALA A 78 16.62 -5.23 -7.72
CA ALA A 78 15.83 -4.04 -7.45
C ALA A 78 15.96 -3.59 -5.99
N PHE A 79 15.94 -4.55 -5.04
CA PHE A 79 16.22 -4.29 -3.62
C PHE A 79 17.68 -3.94 -3.35
N ALA A 80 18.62 -4.54 -4.08
CA ALA A 80 20.04 -4.18 -4.03
C ALA A 80 20.34 -2.80 -4.68
N ARG A 81 19.34 -2.15 -5.27
CA ARG A 81 19.47 -0.86 -5.99
C ARG A 81 20.41 -0.93 -7.19
N GLU A 82 20.64 -2.14 -7.71
CA GLU A 82 21.33 -2.39 -8.98
C GLU A 82 20.39 -2.16 -10.17
N GLU A 83 19.09 -2.39 -9.95
CA GLU A 83 18.01 -2.07 -10.88
C GLU A 83 17.11 -1.00 -10.26
N MET A 84 17.26 0.25 -10.69
CA MET A 84 16.43 1.36 -10.22
C MET A 84 15.12 1.42 -10.99
N ILE A 85 14.01 1.56 -10.26
CA ILE A 85 12.68 1.72 -10.84
C ILE A 85 12.44 3.21 -11.02
N GLU A 86 12.06 3.60 -12.23
CA GLU A 86 11.73 4.98 -12.54
C GLU A 86 10.38 5.35 -11.91
N ASP A 87 10.34 6.50 -11.23
CA ASP A 87 9.09 7.04 -10.72
C ASP A 87 8.22 7.51 -11.88
N ASP A 88 6.90 7.42 -11.72
CA ASP A 88 5.99 8.13 -12.61
C ASP A 88 5.97 9.64 -12.27
N ALA A 89 5.29 10.43 -13.10
CA ALA A 89 5.20 11.87 -12.91
C ALA A 89 4.55 12.30 -11.57
N GLU A 90 3.76 11.43 -10.93
CA GLU A 90 3.15 11.69 -9.62
C GLU A 90 4.03 11.21 -8.45
N GLY A 91 5.09 10.46 -8.73
CA GLY A 91 5.86 9.71 -7.74
C GLY A 91 5.03 8.65 -7.03
N ALA A 92 3.98 8.12 -7.67
CA ALA A 92 3.09 7.14 -7.09
C ALA A 92 3.77 5.78 -6.93
N LEU A 93 3.15 4.88 -6.15
CA LEU A 93 3.68 3.53 -5.93
C LEU A 93 3.58 2.64 -7.19
N ASN A 94 2.78 3.02 -8.18
CA ASN A 94 2.40 2.20 -9.33
C ASN A 94 3.60 1.54 -10.05
N PRO A 95 4.70 2.22 -10.39
CA PRO A 95 5.86 1.56 -11.03
C PRO A 95 6.45 0.43 -10.17
N TYR A 96 6.49 0.61 -8.85
CA TYR A 96 6.96 -0.39 -7.90
C TYR A 96 5.99 -1.57 -7.80
N VAL A 97 4.67 -1.31 -7.82
CA VAL A 97 3.65 -2.36 -7.89
C VAL A 97 3.82 -3.19 -9.16
N LEU A 98 3.98 -2.54 -10.31
CA LEU A 98 4.19 -3.22 -11.59
C LEU A 98 5.47 -4.06 -11.62
N LYS A 99 6.55 -3.57 -11.00
CA LYS A 99 7.78 -4.36 -10.83
C LYS A 99 7.53 -5.59 -9.96
N VAL A 100 6.82 -5.45 -8.84
CA VAL A 100 6.52 -6.57 -7.94
C VAL A 100 5.63 -7.62 -8.63
N ILE A 101 4.57 -7.23 -9.33
CA ILE A 101 3.72 -8.22 -10.03
C ILE A 101 4.48 -8.97 -11.13
N SER A 102 5.45 -8.31 -11.78
CA SER A 102 6.27 -8.94 -12.83
C SER A 102 7.19 -10.06 -12.30
N ALA A 103 7.42 -10.11 -10.99
CA ALA A 103 8.27 -11.11 -10.34
C ALA A 103 7.53 -12.40 -9.96
N TYR A 104 6.19 -12.42 -10.03
CA TYR A 104 5.43 -13.64 -9.72
C TYR A 104 5.43 -14.63 -10.89
N PRO A 105 5.71 -15.92 -10.63
CA PRO A 105 5.60 -16.95 -11.65
C PRO A 105 4.17 -17.09 -12.16
N LEU A 106 4.03 -17.29 -13.48
CA LEU A 106 2.75 -17.54 -14.16
C LEU A 106 2.58 -19.01 -14.57
N ASP A 107 3.48 -19.89 -14.12
CA ASP A 107 3.56 -21.31 -14.47
C ASP A 107 2.69 -22.21 -13.58
N GLY A 108 1.95 -21.63 -12.63
CA GLY A 108 1.12 -22.35 -11.68
C GLY A 108 1.86 -22.86 -10.43
N SER A 109 3.13 -22.52 -10.25
CA SER A 109 3.90 -22.85 -9.03
C SER A 109 3.43 -22.11 -7.77
N TYR A 110 2.57 -21.10 -7.93
CA TYR A 110 1.97 -20.31 -6.84
C TYR A 110 0.46 -20.54 -6.82
N PRO A 111 -0.01 -21.67 -6.25
CA PRO A 111 -1.39 -22.10 -6.39
C PRO A 111 -2.38 -21.18 -5.67
N TYR A 112 -3.64 -21.25 -6.09
CA TYR A 112 -4.72 -20.65 -5.31
C TYR A 112 -5.14 -21.58 -4.16
N HIS A 113 -5.27 -21.03 -2.96
CA HIS A 113 -5.85 -21.74 -1.81
C HIS A 113 -6.59 -20.74 -0.91
N CYS A 114 -7.87 -21.00 -0.67
CA CYS A 114 -8.72 -20.26 0.25
C CYS A 114 -9.78 -21.23 0.77
N SER A 115 -9.57 -21.75 1.99
CA SER A 115 -10.57 -22.58 2.66
C SER A 115 -11.24 -21.81 3.80
N TRP A 116 -12.56 -21.99 3.90
CA TRP A 116 -13.35 -21.53 5.04
C TRP A 116 -13.76 -22.69 5.94
N ASP A 117 -13.41 -23.93 5.57
CA ASP A 117 -13.67 -25.15 6.33
C ASP A 117 -12.49 -26.16 6.14
N PRO A 118 -11.55 -26.24 7.09
CA PRO A 118 -11.46 -25.46 8.32
C PRO A 118 -11.19 -23.98 8.02
N TRP A 119 -11.54 -23.12 8.98
CA TRP A 119 -11.13 -21.72 8.94
C TRP A 119 -9.62 -21.62 9.20
N GLU A 120 -8.85 -21.30 8.16
CA GLU A 120 -7.38 -21.36 8.21
C GLU A 120 -6.71 -20.01 8.53
N TYR A 121 -7.49 -18.96 8.80
CA TYR A 121 -6.94 -17.61 8.94
C TYR A 121 -5.89 -17.48 10.06
N ASP A 122 -6.03 -18.27 11.13
CA ASP A 122 -5.10 -18.26 12.27
C ASP A 122 -3.70 -18.79 11.92
N ILE A 123 -3.61 -19.60 10.86
CA ILE A 123 -2.36 -20.22 10.40
C ILE A 123 -1.87 -19.65 9.07
N TYR A 124 -2.74 -19.00 8.30
CA TYR A 124 -2.46 -18.55 6.93
C TYR A 124 -3.31 -17.36 6.53
N ASN A 125 -2.65 -16.30 6.04
CA ASN A 125 -3.31 -15.06 5.67
C ASN A 125 -3.40 -14.87 4.15
N GLY A 126 -3.25 -15.89 3.31
CA GLY A 126 -3.41 -15.69 1.86
C GLY A 126 -2.19 -15.10 1.16
N VAL A 127 -1.07 -14.98 1.87
CA VAL A 127 0.21 -14.47 1.37
C VAL A 127 1.13 -15.65 1.01
N THR A 128 2.01 -15.44 0.03
CA THR A 128 2.89 -16.49 -0.52
C THR A 128 4.16 -16.67 0.33
N GLN A 129 4.51 -15.67 1.14
CA GLN A 129 5.56 -15.73 2.15
C GLN A 129 5.16 -14.90 3.37
N ASP A 130 5.78 -15.18 4.51
CA ASP A 130 5.60 -14.36 5.71
C ASP A 130 5.96 -12.91 5.42
N LEU A 131 5.04 -12.00 5.74
CA LEU A 131 5.26 -10.57 5.61
C LEU A 131 5.77 -10.03 6.94
N TRP A 132 6.97 -9.47 6.91
CA TRP A 132 7.59 -8.84 8.06
C TRP A 132 7.44 -7.33 7.99
N TYR A 133 7.16 -6.73 9.14
CA TYR A 133 7.10 -5.29 9.32
C TYR A 133 7.54 -4.92 10.73
N LYS A 134 8.57 -4.07 10.83
CA LYS A 134 9.18 -3.62 12.10
C LYS A 134 9.54 -4.80 13.02
N GLY A 135 10.18 -5.82 12.44
CA GLY A 135 10.65 -7.00 13.18
C GLY A 135 9.56 -7.99 13.62
N ARG A 136 8.34 -7.87 13.10
CA ARG A 136 7.21 -8.76 13.44
C ARG A 136 6.50 -9.25 12.19
N VAL A 137 5.97 -10.48 12.25
CA VAL A 137 5.15 -11.04 11.17
C VAL A 137 3.76 -10.42 11.21
N VAL A 138 3.37 -9.70 10.14
CA VAL A 138 2.04 -9.09 9.99
C VAL A 138 1.07 -10.02 9.28
N ALA A 139 1.56 -10.89 8.39
CA ALA A 139 0.76 -11.89 7.68
C ALA A 139 1.61 -13.16 7.46
N LYS A 140 1.02 -14.33 7.70
CA LYS A 140 1.67 -15.64 7.61
C LYS A 140 1.37 -16.33 6.28
N ALA A 141 2.40 -16.90 5.68
CA ALA A 141 2.25 -17.83 4.58
C ALA A 141 1.75 -19.20 5.04
N TYR A 142 1.30 -19.98 4.07
CA TYR A 142 0.83 -21.33 4.37
C TYR A 142 1.99 -22.21 4.84
N PRO A 143 1.84 -22.96 5.95
CA PRO A 143 2.95 -23.61 6.64
C PRO A 143 3.60 -24.78 5.87
N ASP A 144 2.96 -25.29 4.82
CA ASP A 144 3.47 -26.42 4.01
C ASP A 144 4.47 -26.01 2.91
N GLY A 145 4.75 -24.72 2.75
CA GLY A 145 5.66 -24.20 1.73
C GLY A 145 5.10 -24.16 0.31
N SER A 146 3.79 -24.43 0.11
CA SER A 146 3.12 -24.44 -1.19
C SER A 146 3.12 -23.08 -1.90
N ARG A 147 3.40 -21.98 -1.19
CA ARG A 147 3.31 -20.61 -1.71
C ARG A 147 1.91 -20.27 -2.21
N CYS A 148 0.91 -20.97 -1.70
CA CYS A 148 -0.46 -20.70 -2.08
C CYS A 148 -0.87 -19.29 -1.64
N SER A 149 -1.81 -18.69 -2.38
CA SER A 149 -2.36 -17.38 -2.05
C SER A 149 -3.85 -17.32 -2.30
N TYR A 150 -4.50 -16.30 -1.73
CA TYR A 150 -5.81 -15.83 -2.17
C TYR A 150 -5.81 -14.33 -2.39
N CYS A 151 -6.86 -13.82 -3.05
CA CYS A 151 -6.84 -12.51 -3.68
C CYS A 151 -6.48 -11.32 -2.76
N CYS A 152 -7.12 -11.17 -1.60
CA CYS A 152 -6.79 -10.09 -0.67
C CYS A 152 -5.39 -10.24 -0.05
N GLY A 153 -4.94 -11.47 0.23
CA GLY A 153 -3.59 -11.70 0.74
C GLY A 153 -2.51 -11.40 -0.30
N LEU A 154 -2.64 -11.90 -1.54
CA LEU A 154 -1.67 -11.60 -2.59
C LEU A 154 -1.58 -10.10 -2.88
N THR A 155 -2.71 -9.40 -2.97
CA THR A 155 -2.70 -7.94 -3.22
C THR A 155 -2.14 -7.14 -2.06
N PHE A 156 -2.35 -7.59 -0.81
CA PHE A 156 -1.71 -6.98 0.36
C PHE A 156 -0.21 -7.23 0.39
N GLU A 157 0.25 -8.44 0.05
CA GLU A 157 1.67 -8.75 -0.11
C GLU A 157 2.32 -7.85 -1.17
N ILE A 158 1.67 -7.69 -2.33
CA ILE A 158 2.15 -6.80 -3.40
C ILE A 158 2.26 -5.36 -2.87
N PHE A 159 1.27 -4.88 -2.11
CA PHE A 159 1.32 -3.58 -1.45
C PHE A 159 2.54 -3.45 -0.52
N VAL A 160 2.73 -4.37 0.41
CA VAL A 160 3.84 -4.33 1.38
C VAL A 160 5.21 -4.37 0.67
N ARG A 161 5.39 -5.30 -0.27
CA ARG A 161 6.64 -5.44 -1.03
C ARG A 161 6.93 -4.20 -1.87
N ALA A 162 5.93 -3.63 -2.53
CA ALA A 162 6.11 -2.42 -3.33
C ALA A 162 6.51 -1.22 -2.47
N MET A 163 5.86 -1.07 -1.30
CA MET A 163 6.20 -0.02 -0.33
C MET A 163 7.65 -0.15 0.16
N GLN A 164 8.05 -1.36 0.57
CA GLN A 164 9.42 -1.66 1.00
C GLN A 164 10.43 -1.40 -0.11
N LEU A 165 10.15 -1.86 -1.33
CA LEU A 165 11.03 -1.65 -2.49
C LEU A 165 11.22 -0.18 -2.80
N ARG A 166 10.14 0.61 -2.83
CA ARG A 166 10.22 2.05 -3.00
C ARG A 166 11.07 2.68 -1.91
N ASN A 167 10.78 2.37 -0.65
CA ASN A 167 11.48 2.97 0.49
C ASN A 167 12.99 2.67 0.44
N VAL A 168 13.39 1.42 0.15
CA VAL A 168 14.80 1.05 -0.07
C VAL A 168 15.45 1.88 -1.17
N GLN A 169 14.78 2.04 -2.32
CA GLN A 169 15.31 2.82 -3.43
C GLN A 169 15.40 4.33 -3.14
N LYS A 170 14.52 4.85 -2.28
CA LYS A 170 14.58 6.23 -1.77
C LYS A 170 15.54 6.42 -0.59
N GLY A 171 16.15 5.34 -0.09
CA GLY A 171 17.06 5.40 1.05
C GLY A 171 16.35 5.65 2.38
N LEU A 172 15.09 5.21 2.49
CA LEU A 172 14.30 5.21 3.71
C LEU A 172 14.34 3.82 4.36
N ASP A 173 13.88 3.75 5.61
CA ASP A 173 13.58 2.47 6.25
C ASP A 173 12.53 1.73 5.40
N PRO A 174 12.77 0.46 5.00
CA PRO A 174 11.82 -0.34 4.26
C PRO A 174 10.42 -0.33 4.88
N ASP A 175 10.32 -0.27 6.21
CA ASP A 175 9.08 -0.34 6.97
C ASP A 175 8.57 1.04 7.43
N ASP A 176 9.04 2.14 6.84
CA ASP A 176 8.43 3.45 7.04
C ASP A 176 7.19 3.65 6.16
N PHE A 177 6.04 3.20 6.64
CA PHE A 177 4.75 3.43 6.00
C PHE A 177 4.05 4.61 6.66
N ASN A 178 4.52 5.84 6.43
CA ASN A 178 3.91 7.06 6.96
C ASN A 178 3.82 7.08 8.50
N GLY A 179 4.83 6.56 9.20
CA GLY A 179 4.80 6.48 10.67
C GLY A 179 3.82 5.45 11.27
N MET A 180 3.27 4.54 10.45
CA MET A 180 2.46 3.41 10.94
C MET A 180 3.27 2.51 11.88
N SER A 181 2.66 2.13 13.00
CA SER A 181 3.13 1.06 13.88
C SER A 181 2.79 -0.31 13.31
N PHE A 182 3.30 -1.38 13.93
CA PHE A 182 2.87 -2.75 13.61
C PHE A 182 1.35 -2.91 13.67
N HIS A 183 0.71 -2.42 14.74
CA HIS A 183 -0.74 -2.52 14.92
C HIS A 183 -1.52 -1.74 13.86
N ASP A 184 -0.96 -0.64 13.35
CA ASP A 184 -1.58 0.11 12.25
C ASP A 184 -1.54 -0.69 10.95
N LEU A 185 -0.42 -1.32 10.61
CA LEU A 185 -0.35 -2.16 9.40
C LEU A 185 -1.18 -3.43 9.54
N PHE A 186 -1.22 -4.01 10.73
CA PHE A 186 -2.09 -5.15 11.01
C PHE A 186 -3.58 -4.77 10.91
N ASN A 187 -3.98 -3.60 11.41
CA ASN A 187 -5.35 -3.13 11.21
C ASN A 187 -5.63 -2.78 9.73
N LEU A 188 -4.65 -2.27 8.98
CA LEU A 188 -4.76 -2.09 7.53
C LEU A 188 -5.01 -3.43 6.80
N LEU A 189 -4.32 -4.51 7.19
CA LEU A 189 -4.58 -5.87 6.67
C LEU A 189 -6.07 -6.22 6.82
N GLN A 190 -6.65 -5.98 7.98
CA GLN A 190 -8.06 -6.29 8.27
C GLN A 190 -9.04 -5.48 7.41
N LEU A 191 -8.75 -4.18 7.20
CA LEU A 191 -9.52 -3.34 6.26
C LEU A 191 -9.37 -3.84 4.82
N TRP A 192 -8.20 -4.34 4.46
CA TRP A 192 -7.91 -4.89 3.14
C TRP A 192 -8.67 -6.20 2.87
N TYR A 193 -8.94 -6.96 3.93
CA TYR A 193 -9.61 -8.27 3.89
C TYR A 193 -11.13 -8.17 4.04
N ILE A 194 -11.64 -6.95 4.17
CA ILE A 194 -13.08 -6.66 4.24
C ILE A 194 -13.73 -7.34 5.46
N GLU A 195 -13.07 -7.30 6.62
CA GLU A 195 -13.62 -7.89 7.87
C GLU A 195 -14.85 -7.14 8.40
N GLY A 196 -14.98 -5.86 8.06
CA GLY A 196 -16.07 -5.00 8.49
C GLY A 196 -16.85 -4.35 7.35
N LYS A 197 -18.00 -3.79 7.70
CA LYS A 197 -18.87 -3.11 6.73
C LYS A 197 -18.15 -1.88 6.14
N GLY A 198 -18.10 -1.85 4.81
CA GLY A 198 -17.52 -0.73 4.06
C GLY A 198 -16.00 -0.76 4.01
N ASP A 199 -15.38 -1.87 4.40
CA ASP A 199 -13.94 -2.05 4.30
C ASP A 199 -13.51 -2.31 2.85
N SER A 200 -12.27 -1.91 2.56
CA SER A 200 -11.58 -2.06 1.29
C SER A 200 -10.12 -1.66 1.40
N PRO A 201 -9.28 -2.12 0.45
CA PRO A 201 -7.97 -1.52 0.20
C PRO A 201 -8.03 0.01 0.06
N GLN A 202 -9.02 0.52 -0.69
CA GLN A 202 -9.22 1.96 -0.86
C GLN A 202 -9.42 2.69 0.47
N ARG A 203 -10.27 2.16 1.36
CA ARG A 203 -10.50 2.74 2.67
C ARG A 203 -9.22 2.76 3.49
N GLY A 204 -8.47 1.66 3.50
CA GLY A 204 -7.21 1.55 4.21
C GLY A 204 -6.17 2.56 3.74
N ILE A 205 -5.93 2.63 2.42
CA ILE A 205 -4.97 3.57 1.80
C ILE A 205 -5.30 5.03 2.16
N VAL A 206 -6.59 5.40 2.09
CA VAL A 206 -7.04 6.76 2.40
C VAL A 206 -6.95 7.05 3.89
N ALA A 207 -7.43 6.13 4.74
CA ALA A 207 -7.52 6.34 6.19
C ALA A 207 -6.14 6.48 6.85
N TYR A 208 -5.12 5.77 6.35
CA TYR A 208 -3.74 5.89 6.81
C TYR A 208 -2.93 6.99 6.08
N GLY A 209 -3.60 7.84 5.30
CA GLY A 209 -2.97 8.99 4.65
C GLY A 209 -1.91 8.63 3.60
N LEU A 210 -1.95 7.40 3.08
CA LEU A 210 -0.97 6.88 2.11
C LEU A 210 -1.29 7.30 0.66
N GLY A 211 -2.51 7.79 0.40
CA GLY A 211 -2.94 8.06 -0.96
C GLY A 211 -4.38 8.53 -1.06
N ARG A 212 -4.98 8.28 -2.22
CA ARG A 212 -6.34 8.74 -2.55
C ARG A 212 -7.20 7.63 -3.16
N ALA A 213 -8.51 7.79 -2.99
CA ALA A 213 -9.47 7.10 -3.84
C ALA A 213 -9.37 7.64 -5.27
N ILE A 214 -9.56 6.75 -6.24
CA ILE A 214 -9.75 7.11 -7.64
C ILE A 214 -11.25 7.16 -7.88
N GLU A 215 -11.80 8.38 -7.98
CA GLU A 215 -13.23 8.63 -8.14
C GLU A 215 -13.63 8.72 -9.61
N ASP A 216 -12.80 9.38 -10.43
CA ASP A 216 -12.91 9.32 -11.89
C ASP A 216 -12.23 8.04 -12.39
N TRP A 217 -12.92 7.25 -13.20
CA TRP A 217 -12.37 6.00 -13.71
C TRP A 217 -11.31 6.25 -14.77
N GLU A 218 -11.38 7.38 -15.47
CA GLU A 218 -10.36 7.78 -16.45
C GLU A 218 -9.02 8.13 -15.79
N ASP A 219 -9.01 8.40 -14.47
CA ASP A 219 -7.80 8.60 -13.68
C ASP A 219 -7.06 7.31 -13.33
N ALA A 220 -7.71 6.15 -13.49
CA ALA A 220 -7.14 4.86 -13.11
C ALA A 220 -5.90 4.52 -13.95
N ARG A 221 -4.89 3.94 -13.32
CA ARG A 221 -3.61 3.58 -13.95
C ARG A 221 -3.17 2.18 -13.56
N PRO A 222 -2.43 1.48 -14.44
CA PRO A 222 -1.84 0.20 -14.10
C PRO A 222 -1.09 0.28 -12.76
N GLY A 223 -1.32 -0.66 -11.86
CA GLY A 223 -0.74 -0.69 -10.52
C GLY A 223 -1.63 -0.07 -9.42
N ASP A 224 -2.77 0.53 -9.76
CA ASP A 224 -3.74 0.96 -8.74
C ASP A 224 -4.34 -0.27 -8.02
N PHE A 225 -4.55 -0.13 -6.72
CA PHE A 225 -5.19 -1.17 -5.92
C PHE A 225 -6.70 -1.11 -6.13
N CYS A 226 -7.29 -2.26 -6.43
CA CYS A 226 -8.70 -2.37 -6.74
C CYS A 226 -9.37 -3.49 -5.95
N ASP A 227 -10.63 -3.30 -5.60
CA ASP A 227 -11.49 -4.41 -5.21
C ASP A 227 -12.83 -4.30 -5.93
N TYR A 228 -13.49 -5.44 -6.16
CA TYR A 228 -14.82 -5.48 -6.73
C TYR A 228 -15.70 -6.55 -6.09
N SER A 229 -17.02 -6.34 -6.17
CA SER A 229 -18.02 -7.40 -6.02
C SER A 229 -18.50 -7.91 -7.38
N SER A 230 -18.97 -9.16 -7.45
CA SER A 230 -19.46 -9.78 -8.70
C SER A 230 -20.90 -10.29 -8.61
N ALA A 231 -21.48 -10.59 -9.77
CA ALA A 231 -22.70 -11.38 -9.95
C ALA A 231 -22.38 -12.66 -10.77
N PRO A 232 -22.60 -13.89 -10.24
CA PRO A 232 -23.14 -14.20 -8.91
C PRO A 232 -22.23 -13.72 -7.77
N ARG A 233 -22.79 -13.68 -6.55
CA ARG A 233 -22.19 -13.02 -5.39
C ARG A 233 -20.78 -13.54 -5.12
N GLY A 234 -19.82 -12.63 -5.17
CA GLY A 234 -18.42 -12.85 -4.84
C GLY A 234 -17.74 -11.50 -4.60
N GLY A 235 -16.55 -11.55 -4.02
CA GLY A 235 -15.68 -10.40 -3.81
C GLY A 235 -14.26 -10.75 -4.25
N HIS A 236 -13.53 -9.76 -4.75
CA HIS A 236 -12.18 -9.97 -5.22
C HIS A 236 -11.33 -8.72 -5.04
N SER A 237 -10.10 -8.90 -4.56
CA SER A 237 -9.08 -7.84 -4.50
C SER A 237 -8.09 -8.08 -5.63
N VAL A 238 -7.75 -7.04 -6.39
CA VAL A 238 -6.91 -7.11 -7.58
C VAL A 238 -5.99 -5.90 -7.71
N ILE A 239 -4.95 -6.03 -8.53
CA ILE A 239 -4.19 -4.90 -9.05
C ILE A 239 -4.76 -4.53 -10.41
N PHE A 240 -5.23 -3.29 -10.57
CA PHE A 240 -5.76 -2.82 -11.85
C PHE A 240 -4.65 -2.73 -12.89
N ILE A 241 -4.95 -3.17 -14.13
CA ILE A 241 -4.01 -3.10 -15.25
C ILE A 241 -4.55 -2.16 -16.33
N ASP A 242 -5.78 -2.35 -16.79
CA ASP A 242 -6.34 -1.52 -17.86
C ASP A 242 -7.87 -1.64 -17.92
N TRP A 243 -8.53 -0.68 -18.57
CA TRP A 243 -9.95 -0.77 -18.88
C TRP A 243 -10.18 -1.54 -20.18
N ILE A 244 -11.24 -2.35 -20.20
CA ILE A 244 -11.78 -2.93 -21.44
C ILE A 244 -12.84 -1.97 -21.95
N ARG A 245 -12.74 -1.60 -23.22
CA ARG A 245 -13.66 -0.66 -23.86
C ARG A 245 -14.32 -1.24 -25.09
N ASP A 246 -15.56 -0.84 -25.32
CA ASP A 246 -16.27 -1.13 -26.57
C ASP A 246 -15.85 -0.18 -27.70
N ALA A 247 -16.52 -0.32 -28.86
CA ALA A 247 -16.28 0.51 -30.04
C ALA A 247 -16.51 2.01 -29.79
N ASP A 248 -17.43 2.35 -28.87
CA ASP A 248 -17.77 3.73 -28.49
C ASP A 248 -16.88 4.27 -27.36
N LYS A 249 -15.78 3.56 -27.04
CA LYS A 249 -14.83 3.89 -25.97
C LYS A 249 -15.42 3.85 -24.56
N LYS A 250 -16.62 3.27 -24.38
CA LYS A 250 -17.22 3.10 -23.05
C LYS A 250 -16.51 1.98 -22.30
N ILE A 251 -16.25 2.19 -21.02
CA ILE A 251 -15.65 1.18 -20.14
C ILE A 251 -16.67 0.05 -19.89
N ILE A 252 -16.40 -1.14 -20.42
CA ILE A 252 -17.25 -2.33 -20.31
C ILE A 252 -16.65 -3.44 -19.45
N GLY A 253 -15.40 -3.32 -19.02
CA GLY A 253 -14.72 -4.29 -18.15
C GLY A 253 -13.35 -3.80 -17.70
N MET A 254 -12.57 -4.67 -17.06
CA MET A 254 -11.20 -4.37 -16.66
C MET A 254 -10.28 -5.58 -16.87
N LYS A 255 -9.00 -5.30 -17.10
CA LYS A 255 -7.87 -6.23 -16.98
C LYS A 255 -7.20 -5.99 -15.65
N TYR A 256 -6.74 -7.05 -15.01
CA TYR A 256 -6.20 -6.99 -13.66
C TYR A 256 -5.19 -8.12 -13.39
N PHE A 257 -4.40 -7.96 -12.34
CA PHE A 257 -3.53 -9.00 -11.79
C PHE A 257 -4.04 -9.44 -10.41
N SER A 258 -4.14 -10.75 -10.15
CA SER A 258 -4.63 -11.30 -8.88
C SER A 258 -4.30 -12.79 -8.74
N SER A 259 -4.71 -13.39 -7.63
CA SER A 259 -4.83 -14.85 -7.45
C SER A 259 -6.28 -15.29 -7.70
N ASN A 260 -6.56 -16.58 -7.85
CA ASN A 260 -7.90 -17.13 -8.15
C ASN A 260 -8.47 -16.75 -9.52
N LEU A 261 -7.63 -16.66 -10.55
CA LEU A 261 -8.14 -16.42 -11.90
C LEU A 261 -8.52 -17.75 -12.53
N SER A 262 -9.65 -17.75 -13.25
CA SER A 262 -10.05 -18.89 -14.06
C SER A 262 -8.91 -19.21 -15.05
N GLY A 263 -8.30 -20.39 -14.90
CA GLY A 263 -7.24 -20.88 -15.80
C GLY A 263 -5.79 -20.66 -15.33
N THR A 264 -5.49 -19.72 -14.42
CA THR A 264 -4.08 -19.51 -13.94
C THR A 264 -3.69 -20.46 -12.82
N LYS A 265 -4.67 -21.12 -12.19
CA LYS A 265 -4.49 -21.96 -11.00
C LYS A 265 -3.77 -21.24 -9.85
N GLY A 266 -3.73 -19.90 -9.83
CA GLY A 266 -2.83 -19.14 -8.96
C GLY A 266 -2.73 -17.65 -9.29
N ALA A 267 -1.59 -17.04 -8.97
CA ALA A 267 -1.27 -15.66 -9.34
C ALA A 267 -1.21 -15.48 -10.88
N GLY A 268 -1.72 -14.37 -11.40
CA GLY A 268 -1.58 -14.04 -12.82
C GLY A 268 -2.44 -12.88 -13.29
N TYR A 269 -2.56 -12.75 -14.62
CA TYR A 269 -3.39 -11.74 -15.29
C TYR A 269 -4.75 -12.31 -15.67
N GLY A 270 -5.80 -11.53 -15.37
CA GLY A 270 -7.17 -11.86 -15.67
C GLY A 270 -7.92 -10.68 -16.26
N GLU A 271 -9.11 -10.95 -16.76
CA GLU A 271 -10.00 -9.95 -17.29
C GLU A 271 -11.44 -10.30 -16.97
N GLY A 272 -12.29 -9.28 -16.90
CA GLY A 272 -13.72 -9.49 -16.76
C GLY A 272 -14.55 -8.27 -17.13
N LEU A 273 -15.75 -8.56 -17.63
CA LEU A 273 -16.73 -7.56 -18.03
C LEU A 273 -17.64 -7.17 -16.87
N PHE A 274 -18.09 -5.91 -16.87
CA PHE A 274 -19.12 -5.45 -15.96
C PHE A 274 -20.46 -6.12 -16.27
N ALA A 275 -21.21 -6.47 -15.23
CA ALA A 275 -22.50 -7.13 -15.32
C ALA A 275 -23.52 -6.33 -16.15
N ASP A 276 -23.45 -5.01 -16.10
CA ASP A 276 -24.27 -4.09 -16.92
C ASP A 276 -23.91 -4.12 -18.41
N SER A 277 -22.81 -4.76 -18.77
CA SER A 277 -22.28 -4.91 -20.12
C SER A 277 -22.14 -6.39 -20.51
N ASN A 278 -22.60 -7.31 -19.66
CA ASN A 278 -22.39 -8.76 -19.81
C ASN A 278 -23.56 -9.59 -19.24
N ASN A 279 -24.77 -9.36 -19.76
CA ASN A 279 -25.95 -10.17 -19.46
C ASN A 279 -26.24 -10.35 -17.95
N GLY A 280 -25.93 -9.34 -17.13
CA GLY A 280 -26.13 -9.37 -15.68
C GLY A 280 -25.09 -10.20 -14.90
N ARG A 281 -24.02 -10.67 -15.54
CA ARG A 281 -22.95 -11.47 -14.92
C ARG A 281 -21.59 -10.79 -14.99
N GLY A 282 -20.75 -11.00 -13.99
CA GLY A 282 -19.41 -10.42 -13.93
C GLY A 282 -19.32 -9.31 -12.88
N LEU A 283 -18.48 -8.31 -13.15
CA LEU A 283 -18.09 -7.30 -12.16
C LEU A 283 -19.22 -6.32 -11.91
N LEU A 284 -19.44 -5.94 -10.65
CA LEU A 284 -20.45 -4.93 -10.30
C LEU A 284 -19.79 -3.56 -10.29
N ARG A 285 -20.10 -2.74 -11.30
CA ARG A 285 -19.54 -1.39 -11.48
C ARG A 285 -19.67 -0.53 -10.22
N LYS A 286 -20.87 -0.54 -9.60
CA LYS A 286 -21.17 0.20 -8.37
C LYS A 286 -20.28 -0.20 -7.17
N TRP A 287 -19.78 -1.43 -7.17
CA TRP A 287 -18.99 -2.00 -6.08
C TRP A 287 -17.54 -2.22 -6.50
N THR A 288 -17.07 -1.46 -7.49
CA THR A 288 -15.66 -1.41 -7.89
C THR A 288 -15.04 -0.18 -7.25
N ARG A 289 -13.94 -0.38 -6.51
CA ARG A 289 -13.27 0.66 -5.73
C ARG A 289 -11.79 0.64 -6.08
N LEU A 290 -11.25 1.80 -6.43
CA LEU A 290 -9.86 1.98 -6.85
C LEU A 290 -9.14 2.95 -5.91
N ALA A 291 -7.88 2.69 -5.63
CA ALA A 291 -7.03 3.58 -4.87
C ALA A 291 -5.59 3.58 -5.37
N ARG A 292 -4.97 4.76 -5.26
CA ARG A 292 -3.57 4.96 -5.57
C ARG A 292 -2.83 5.37 -4.32
N VAL A 293 -1.75 4.66 -4.01
CA VAL A 293 -0.76 5.12 -3.04
C VAL A 293 0.06 6.22 -3.71
N GLY A 294 0.03 7.41 -3.13
CA GLY A 294 0.70 8.58 -3.68
C GLY A 294 2.21 8.60 -3.42
N SER A 295 2.84 9.69 -3.81
CA SER A 295 4.22 9.96 -3.43
C SER A 295 4.35 10.21 -1.93
N ILE A 296 5.54 9.88 -1.40
CA ILE A 296 5.88 10.04 0.02
C ILE A 296 5.71 11.51 0.45
N ALA A 297 6.04 12.46 -0.42
CA ALA A 297 5.88 13.90 -0.16
C ALA A 297 4.42 14.33 0.01
N ASN A 298 3.47 13.56 -0.53
CA ASN A 298 2.04 13.85 -0.46
C ASN A 298 1.32 13.04 0.63
N TYR A 299 2.05 12.28 1.45
CA TYR A 299 1.46 11.58 2.58
C TYR A 299 0.87 12.57 3.58
N LYS A 300 -0.28 12.19 4.14
CA LYS A 300 -0.99 12.98 5.14
C LYS A 300 -0.84 12.31 6.49
N SER A 301 -0.70 13.11 7.55
CA SER A 301 -0.86 12.59 8.90
C SER A 301 -2.25 11.97 9.06
N PHE A 302 -2.34 10.83 9.73
CA PHE A 302 -3.61 10.18 10.04
C PHE A 302 -3.89 10.17 11.54
N ASP A 303 -5.18 10.23 11.89
CA ASP A 303 -5.66 10.07 13.26
C ASP A 303 -6.15 8.62 13.45
N ARG A 304 -5.43 7.86 14.28
CA ARG A 304 -5.76 6.46 14.62
C ARG A 304 -7.17 6.31 15.18
N LEU A 305 -7.71 7.34 15.84
CA LEU A 305 -9.06 7.32 16.40
C LEU A 305 -10.15 7.38 15.32
N GLN A 306 -9.82 7.88 14.12
CA GLN A 306 -10.73 7.93 12.97
C GLN A 306 -10.63 6.69 12.07
N VAL A 307 -9.55 5.91 12.20
CA VAL A 307 -9.41 4.66 11.48
C VAL A 307 -10.26 3.60 12.19
N PRO A 308 -11.18 2.91 11.48
CA PRO A 308 -11.96 1.85 12.11
C PRO A 308 -11.02 0.77 12.64
N LEU A 309 -11.10 0.53 13.94
CA LEU A 309 -10.43 -0.58 14.58
C LEU A 309 -11.17 -1.88 14.25
N ARG A 310 -10.40 -2.89 13.90
CA ARG A 310 -10.87 -4.26 13.69
C ARG A 310 -10.30 -5.12 14.80
N ASN A 311 -11.17 -5.55 15.71
CA ASN A 311 -10.79 -6.45 16.81
C ASN A 311 -11.08 -7.91 16.44
N ALA A 312 -10.96 -8.30 15.17
CA ALA A 312 -11.27 -9.67 14.77
C ALA A 312 -10.28 -10.70 15.36
N TYR A 313 -9.10 -10.26 15.84
CA TYR A 313 -8.11 -11.12 16.48
C TYR A 313 -8.01 -10.81 17.96
N ALA A 314 -8.71 -11.59 18.79
CA ALA A 314 -8.21 -11.83 20.13
C ALA A 314 -6.91 -12.65 19.99
N PRO A 315 -5.76 -12.18 20.49
CA PRO A 315 -4.49 -12.84 20.26
C PRO A 315 -4.44 -14.16 21.02
N VAL A 316 -4.55 -15.27 20.30
CA VAL A 316 -3.95 -16.55 20.69
C VAL A 316 -2.75 -16.81 19.77
N GLN A 317 -1.81 -15.87 19.73
CA GLN A 317 -0.46 -16.21 19.28
C GLN A 317 0.22 -16.92 20.46
N PRO A 318 0.64 -18.19 20.33
CA PRO A 318 1.50 -18.78 21.33
C PRO A 318 2.78 -17.94 21.38
N TRP A 319 3.09 -17.40 22.55
CA TRP A 319 4.39 -16.79 22.85
C TRP A 319 5.49 -17.79 22.49
N PRO A 320 6.65 -17.38 21.94
CA PRO A 320 7.76 -18.29 21.76
C PRO A 320 8.06 -18.90 23.13
N ARG A 321 7.84 -20.22 23.29
CA ARG A 321 8.33 -20.91 24.48
C ARG A 321 9.83 -20.61 24.53
N ALA A 322 10.27 -19.96 25.60
CA ALA A 322 11.67 -19.84 25.91
C ALA A 322 12.26 -21.25 25.76
N VAL A 323 13.33 -21.36 24.99
CA VAL A 323 14.12 -22.58 24.91
C VAL A 323 14.55 -22.87 26.35
N GLU A 324 13.91 -23.85 26.98
CA GLU A 324 14.39 -24.41 28.23
C GLU A 324 15.73 -25.03 27.90
N SER A 325 16.79 -24.38 28.36
CA SER A 325 18.13 -24.93 28.40
C SER A 325 18.06 -26.22 29.21
N HIS A 326 18.08 -27.36 28.53
CA HIS A 326 18.37 -28.63 29.18
C HIS A 326 19.79 -28.52 29.75
N GLY A 327 19.87 -28.29 31.05
CA GLY A 327 21.07 -28.49 31.82
C GLY A 327 21.41 -29.96 31.79
N GLU A 328 22.52 -30.31 31.14
CA GLU A 328 23.21 -31.56 31.38
C GLU A 328 23.66 -31.59 32.85
N SER A 329 22.91 -32.32 33.68
CA SER A 329 23.39 -32.75 34.98
C SER A 329 24.37 -33.90 34.77
N ALA A 330 25.66 -33.61 34.98
CA ALA A 330 26.70 -34.60 35.15
C ALA A 330 26.34 -35.54 36.33
N ALA A 331 26.10 -36.81 36.03
CA ALA A 331 26.11 -37.88 37.03
C ALA A 331 27.50 -38.54 37.01
N GLY A 332 28.34 -38.12 37.96
CA GLY A 332 29.54 -38.85 38.35
C GLY A 332 29.20 -39.86 39.44
N GLY A 333 29.56 -41.13 39.17
CA GLY A 333 30.15 -42.09 40.10
C GLY A 333 29.47 -42.40 41.44
N SER A 334 29.00 -43.64 41.56
CA SER A 334 29.57 -44.64 42.48
C SER A 334 29.12 -46.04 42.10
#